data_AF-A0A845GVP1-F1
#
_entry.id   AF-A0A845GVP1-F1
#
_cell.length_a   1.000
_cell.length_b   1.000
_cell.length_c   1.000
_cell.angle_alpha   90.00
_cell.angle_beta   90.00
_cell.angle_gamma   90.00
#
_symmetry.space_group_name_H-M   'P 1'
#
loop_
_entity.id
_entity.type
_entity.pdbx_description
1 polymer ?
#
loop_
_entity_poly.entity_id
_entity_poly.type
_entity_poly.pdbx_seq_one_letter_code
_entity_poly.pdbx_strand_id
1 'polypeptide(L)'
;AAPAAPPRPAFKATLGGDPAVIDLSILAKLLGYHPHKVRKFAFKFLHNAQDGLAQMERALQKGDLAGVRELGHRLKSPARTVGALGMGELMLQLEQLPADGMPERAAAAILAQLWVLLEQITEQIMTNTTFADDN
;
A
#
# COMPACT_ATOMS: atom_id res chain seq x y z
N ALA A 1 -26.30 16.91 -29.54
CA ALA A 1 -25.67 15.56 -29.38
C ALA A 1 -24.30 15.76 -28.74
N ALA A 2 -24.07 15.23 -27.55
CA ALA A 2 -22.77 15.30 -26.88
C ALA A 2 -21.88 14.14 -27.37
N PRO A 3 -20.57 14.34 -27.59
CA PRO A 3 -19.70 13.27 -28.07
C PRO A 3 -19.43 12.26 -26.96
N ALA A 4 -19.51 10.97 -27.32
CA ALA A 4 -19.18 9.85 -26.46
C ALA A 4 -17.68 9.88 -26.10
N ALA A 5 -17.39 9.80 -24.80
CA ALA A 5 -16.02 9.64 -24.31
C ALA A 5 -15.41 8.32 -24.84
N PRO A 6 -14.10 8.27 -25.12
CA PRO A 6 -13.45 7.07 -25.63
C PRO A 6 -13.52 5.93 -24.59
N PRO A 7 -13.60 4.66 -25.03
CA PRO A 7 -13.57 3.52 -24.12
C PRO A 7 -12.23 3.54 -23.37
N ARG A 8 -12.30 3.58 -22.03
CA ARG A 8 -11.13 3.39 -21.16
C ARG A 8 -10.56 1.99 -21.43
N PRO A 9 -9.22 1.82 -21.48
CA PRO A 9 -8.60 0.56 -21.87
C PRO A 9 -9.02 -0.59 -20.94
N ALA A 10 -9.18 -1.78 -21.53
CA ALA A 10 -9.60 -3.04 -20.90
C ALA A 10 -8.67 -3.55 -19.77
N PHE A 11 -7.62 -2.81 -19.42
CA PHE A 11 -6.66 -3.13 -18.36
C PHE A 11 -7.29 -3.16 -16.95
N LYS A 12 -8.45 -2.51 -16.76
CA LYS A 12 -9.23 -2.65 -15.52
C LYS A 12 -9.71 -4.08 -15.27
N ALA A 13 -9.91 -4.87 -16.32
CA ALA A 13 -10.42 -6.23 -16.20
C ALA A 13 -9.33 -7.25 -15.81
N THR A 14 -8.05 -6.94 -16.08
CA THR A 14 -6.92 -7.83 -15.80
C THR A 14 -6.24 -7.59 -14.45
N LEU A 15 -6.41 -6.42 -13.83
CA LEU A 15 -6.01 -6.15 -12.44
C LEU A 15 -7.19 -6.41 -11.48
N GLY A 16 -7.75 -7.62 -11.52
CA GLY A 16 -8.99 -8.01 -10.84
C GLY A 16 -8.86 -8.17 -9.32
N GLY A 17 -8.77 -7.08 -8.57
CA GLY A 17 -8.79 -7.15 -7.11
C GLY A 17 -9.65 -6.06 -6.49
N ASP A 18 -9.90 -6.16 -5.19
CA ASP A 18 -10.66 -5.14 -4.46
C ASP A 18 -9.91 -3.80 -4.48
N PRO A 19 -10.41 -2.76 -5.17
CA PRO A 19 -9.78 -1.45 -5.18
C PRO A 19 -9.79 -0.78 -3.80
N ALA A 20 -10.59 -1.27 -2.85
CA ALA A 20 -10.54 -0.82 -1.47
C ALA A 20 -9.25 -1.26 -0.74
N VAL A 21 -8.62 -2.36 -1.20
CA VAL A 21 -7.38 -2.91 -0.64
C VAL A 21 -6.17 -2.37 -1.39
N ILE A 22 -6.13 -2.52 -2.72
CA ILE A 22 -5.12 -1.89 -3.59
C ILE A 22 -5.64 -1.62 -5.01
N ASP A 23 -5.51 -0.37 -5.47
CA ASP A 23 -5.79 0.00 -6.86
C ASP A 23 -4.52 -0.01 -7.72
N LEU A 24 -4.18 -1.19 -8.25
CA LEU A 24 -3.04 -1.36 -9.14
C LEU A 24 -3.15 -0.56 -10.46
N SER A 25 -4.34 -0.03 -10.80
CA SER A 25 -4.52 0.83 -11.97
C SER A 25 -3.73 2.13 -11.86
N ILE A 26 -3.53 2.62 -10.63
CA ILE A 26 -2.75 3.83 -10.33
C ILE A 26 -1.28 3.57 -10.71
N LEU A 27 -0.73 2.45 -10.22
CA LEU A 27 0.63 2.03 -10.54
C LEU A 27 0.79 1.73 -12.04
N ALA A 28 -0.19 1.07 -12.65
CA ALA A 28 -0.20 0.78 -14.07
C ALA A 28 -0.15 2.04 -14.93
N LYS A 29 -0.93 3.06 -14.58
CA LYS A 29 -0.91 4.35 -15.29
C LYS A 29 0.46 5.00 -15.26
N LEU A 30 1.14 4.98 -14.11
CA LEU A 30 2.50 5.50 -13.96
C LEU A 30 3.54 4.72 -14.78
N LEU A 31 3.32 3.42 -14.96
CA LEU A 31 4.23 2.52 -15.65
C LEU A 31 3.82 2.23 -17.10
N GLY A 32 2.89 3.00 -17.67
CA GLY A 32 2.45 2.85 -19.06
C GLY A 32 1.71 1.54 -19.36
N TYR A 33 1.00 0.98 -18.38
CA TYR A 33 0.22 -0.25 -18.48
C TYR A 33 1.04 -1.51 -18.84
N HIS A 34 2.33 -1.52 -18.51
CA HIS A 34 3.19 -2.70 -18.70
C HIS A 34 3.05 -3.68 -17.52
N PRO A 35 2.40 -4.85 -17.69
CA PRO A 35 2.08 -5.74 -16.57
C PRO A 35 3.31 -6.26 -15.82
N HIS A 36 4.40 -6.62 -16.51
CA HIS A 36 5.64 -7.04 -15.86
C HIS A 36 6.28 -5.94 -15.00
N LYS A 37 6.18 -4.67 -15.43
CA LYS A 37 6.66 -3.54 -14.62
C LYS A 37 5.78 -3.34 -13.40
N VAL A 38 4.45 -3.36 -13.58
CA VAL A 38 3.49 -3.24 -12.47
C VAL A 38 3.76 -4.29 -11.40
N ARG A 39 3.88 -5.55 -11.80
CA ARG A 39 4.23 -6.65 -10.91
C ARG A 39 5.54 -6.37 -10.18
N LYS A 40 6.63 -6.12 -10.90
CA LYS A 40 7.96 -5.86 -10.33
C LYS A 40 7.95 -4.73 -9.30
N PHE A 41 7.27 -3.63 -9.58
CA PHE A 41 7.20 -2.49 -8.66
C PHE A 41 6.25 -2.75 -7.48
N ALA A 42 5.17 -3.50 -7.67
CA ALA A 42 4.29 -3.92 -6.60
C ALA A 42 5.02 -4.84 -5.61
N PHE A 43 5.79 -5.82 -6.08
CA PHE A 43 6.64 -6.67 -5.22
C PHE A 43 7.72 -5.88 -4.47
N LYS A 44 8.35 -4.89 -5.13
CA LYS A 44 9.30 -4.00 -4.46
C LYS A 44 8.63 -3.20 -3.34
N PHE A 45 7.41 -2.72 -3.58
CA PHE A 45 6.64 -2.04 -2.55
C PHE A 45 6.33 -2.99 -1.37
N LEU A 46 5.89 -4.21 -1.62
CA LEU A 46 5.61 -5.20 -0.56
C LEU A 46 6.84 -5.43 0.33
N HIS A 47 8.01 -5.65 -0.28
CA HIS A 47 9.25 -5.85 0.46
C HIS A 47 9.61 -4.62 1.31
N ASN A 48 9.52 -3.42 0.73
CA ASN A 48 9.81 -2.17 1.43
C ASN A 48 8.80 -1.89 2.56
N ALA A 49 7.53 -2.23 2.35
CA ALA A 49 6.47 -2.07 3.33
C ALA A 49 6.69 -3.04 4.51
N GLN A 50 6.99 -4.31 4.24
CA GLN A 50 7.29 -5.31 5.26
C GLN A 50 8.48 -4.90 6.13
N ASP A 51 9.59 -4.50 5.52
CA ASP A 51 10.77 -4.02 6.25
C ASP A 51 10.46 -2.76 7.06
N GLY A 52 9.67 -1.85 6.50
CA GLY A 52 9.21 -0.64 7.17
C GLY A 52 8.33 -0.92 8.39
N LEU A 53 7.35 -1.83 8.28
CA LEU A 53 6.50 -2.23 9.40
C LEU A 53 7.31 -2.91 10.51
N ALA A 54 8.23 -3.80 10.15
CA ALA A 54 9.13 -4.44 11.11
C ALA A 54 10.02 -3.43 11.85
N GLN A 55 10.49 -2.37 11.16
CA GLN A 55 11.21 -1.26 11.80
C GLN A 55 10.32 -0.46 12.75
N MET A 56 9.06 -0.21 12.38
CA MET A 56 8.10 0.48 13.26
C MET A 56 7.82 -0.32 14.53
N GLU A 57 7.65 -1.64 14.44
CA GLU A 57 7.47 -2.50 15.62
C GLU A 57 8.68 -2.44 16.55
N ARG A 58 9.89 -2.47 16.00
CA ARG A 58 11.12 -2.33 16.80
C ARG A 58 11.23 -0.95 17.45
N ALA A 59 10.83 0.12 16.76
CA ALA A 59 10.80 1.46 17.32
C ALA A 59 9.76 1.55 18.46
N LEU A 60 8.57 0.98 18.24
CA LEU A 60 7.50 0.93 19.23
C LEU A 60 7.90 0.16 20.50
N GLN A 61 8.57 -1.00 20.34
CA GLN A 61 9.10 -1.78 21.47
C GLN A 61 10.13 -1.02 22.30
N LYS A 62 10.83 -0.04 21.70
CA LYS A 62 11.79 0.83 22.38
C LYS A 62 11.15 2.09 22.96
N GLY A 63 9.84 2.30 22.77
CA GLY A 63 9.15 3.54 23.13
C GLY A 63 9.47 4.73 22.22
N ASP A 64 10.06 4.49 21.04
CA ASP A 64 10.42 5.53 20.07
C ASP A 64 9.24 5.85 19.15
N LEU A 65 8.26 6.58 19.69
CA LEU A 65 7.08 7.00 18.93
C LEU A 65 7.45 7.99 17.81
N ALA A 66 8.50 8.79 17.98
CA ALA A 66 8.99 9.71 16.95
C ALA A 66 9.50 8.93 15.73
N GLY A 67 10.26 7.86 15.94
CA GLY A 67 10.68 6.93 14.89
C GLY A 67 9.52 6.25 14.18
N VAL A 68 8.47 5.87 14.91
CA VAL A 68 7.23 5.31 14.30
C VAL A 68 6.57 6.32 13.37
N ARG A 69 6.42 7.59 13.80
CA ARG A 69 5.81 8.66 12.99
C ARG A 69 6.63 8.94 11.73
N GLU A 70 7.95 9.03 11.85
CA GLU A 70 8.84 9.28 10.72
C GLU A 70 8.79 8.15 9.68
N LEU A 71 8.80 6.89 10.14
CA LEU A 71 8.63 5.75 9.25
C LEU A 71 7.26 5.78 8.57
N GLY A 72 6.20 6.21 9.27
CA GLY A 72 4.85 6.34 8.74
C GLY A 72 4.82 7.34 7.58
N HIS A 73 5.41 8.50 7.81
CA HIS A 73 5.57 9.53 6.79
C HIS A 73 6.29 9.03 5.54
N ARG A 74 7.39 8.28 5.74
CA ARG A 74 8.20 7.73 4.64
C ARG A 74 7.45 6.69 3.82
N LEU A 75 6.65 5.83 4.46
CA LEU A 75 5.93 4.73 3.78
C LEU A 75 4.59 5.16 3.18
N LYS A 76 4.00 6.27 3.63
CA LYS A 76 2.73 6.82 3.11
C LYS A 76 2.78 7.12 1.60
N SER A 77 3.82 7.81 1.14
CA SER A 77 3.93 8.21 -0.27
C SER A 77 4.08 7.01 -1.22
N PRO A 78 4.96 6.02 -0.94
CA PRO A 78 4.99 4.76 -1.67
C PRO A 78 3.64 4.04 -1.70
N ALA A 79 2.92 3.97 -0.57
CA ALA A 79 1.61 3.32 -0.49
C ALA A 79 0.57 3.97 -1.42
N ARG A 80 0.51 5.30 -1.43
CA ARG A 80 -0.38 6.05 -2.34
C ARG A 80 0.00 5.87 -3.82
N THR A 81 1.29 5.77 -4.10
CA THR A 81 1.81 5.61 -5.47
C THR A 81 1.43 4.26 -6.08
N VAL A 82 1.42 3.19 -5.27
CA VAL A 82 1.01 1.86 -5.73
C VAL A 82 -0.50 1.62 -5.67
N GLY A 83 -1.25 2.57 -5.12
CA GLY A 83 -2.71 2.49 -4.95
C GLY A 83 -3.17 1.79 -3.67
N ALA A 84 -2.27 1.53 -2.72
CA ALA A 84 -2.61 1.02 -1.38
C ALA A 84 -3.10 2.17 -0.49
N LEU A 85 -4.25 2.76 -0.85
CA LEU A 85 -4.77 3.97 -0.20
C LEU A 85 -5.08 3.74 1.28
N GLY A 86 -5.63 2.57 1.64
CA GLY A 86 -5.90 2.19 3.03
C GLY A 86 -4.63 2.16 3.90
N MET A 87 -3.52 1.63 3.37
CA MET A 87 -2.23 1.69 4.06
C MET A 87 -1.79 3.15 4.24
N GLY A 88 -1.89 3.96 3.18
CA GLY A 88 -1.52 5.38 3.25
C GLY A 88 -2.29 6.15 4.33
N GLU A 89 -3.54 5.79 4.56
CA GLU A 89 -4.38 6.42 5.59
C GLU A 89 -4.03 5.95 7.01
N LEU A 90 -3.72 4.66 7.19
CA LEU A 90 -3.22 4.14 8.46
C LEU A 90 -1.83 4.71 8.81
N MET A 91 -0.96 4.91 7.81
CA MET A 91 0.32 5.60 7.99
C MET A 91 0.13 7.04 8.45
N LEU A 92 -0.86 7.75 7.89
CA LEU A 92 -1.21 9.11 8.32
C LEU A 92 -1.74 9.13 9.76
N GLN A 93 -2.54 8.14 10.14
CA GLN A 93 -3.01 8.01 11.54
C GLN A 93 -1.84 7.80 12.51
N LEU A 94 -0.83 6.99 12.14
CA LEU A 94 0.40 6.86 12.94
C LEU A 94 1.13 8.20 13.10
N GLU A 95 1.31 8.95 12.01
CA GLU A 95 1.93 10.28 12.02
C GLU A 95 1.21 11.24 12.97
N GLN A 96 -0.12 11.17 13.01
CA GLN A 96 -1.00 12.10 13.73
C GLN A 96 -1.39 11.64 15.14
N LEU A 97 -0.86 10.53 15.63
CA LEU A 97 -1.15 10.07 16.99
C LEU A 97 -0.92 11.21 18.00
N PRO A 98 -1.83 11.44 18.95
CA PRO A 98 -1.64 12.45 19.98
C PRO A 98 -0.45 12.11 20.86
N ALA A 99 0.20 13.12 21.46
CA ALA A 99 1.26 12.89 22.45
C ALA A 99 0.69 12.48 23.82
N ASP A 100 -0.55 12.87 24.11
CA ASP A 100 -1.25 12.53 25.35
C ASP A 100 -1.97 11.18 25.27
N GLY A 101 -2.13 10.51 26.41
CA GLY A 101 -2.85 9.25 26.53
C GLY A 101 -1.95 8.01 26.44
N MET A 102 -2.34 7.03 25.62
CA MET A 102 -1.59 5.78 25.38
C MET A 102 -1.23 5.62 23.90
N PRO A 103 -0.40 6.52 23.34
CA PRO A 103 -0.10 6.54 21.92
C PRO A 103 0.60 5.26 21.44
N GLU A 104 1.37 4.59 22.30
CA GLU A 104 2.02 3.32 21.97
C GLU A 104 0.99 2.21 21.75
N ARG A 105 -0.08 2.20 22.53
CA ARG A 105 -1.16 1.22 22.40
C ARG A 105 -1.98 1.46 21.13
N ALA A 106 -2.23 2.72 20.80
CA ALA A 106 -2.86 3.11 19.54
C ALA A 106 -1.96 2.77 18.33
N ALA A 107 -0.66 3.06 18.42
CA ALA A 107 0.32 2.69 17.40
C ALA A 107 0.36 1.18 17.18
N ALA A 108 0.39 0.37 18.24
CA ALA A 108 0.34 -1.08 18.15
C ALA A 108 -0.91 -1.59 17.42
N ALA A 109 -2.08 -1.02 17.73
CA ALA A 109 -3.33 -1.38 17.09
C ALA A 109 -3.36 -1.01 15.60
N ILE A 110 -2.76 0.13 15.21
CA ILE A 110 -2.64 0.53 13.82
C ILE A 110 -1.62 -0.36 13.08
N LEU A 111 -0.49 -0.69 13.70
CA LEU A 111 0.49 -1.61 13.12
C LEU A 111 -0.08 -3.00 12.87
N ALA A 112 -0.88 -3.53 13.80
CA ALA A 112 -1.58 -4.80 13.59
C ALA A 112 -2.52 -4.76 12.37
N GLN A 113 -3.27 -3.65 12.20
CA GLN A 113 -4.12 -3.46 11.01
C GLN A 113 -3.30 -3.33 9.72
N LEU A 114 -2.15 -2.64 9.77
CA LEU A 114 -1.23 -2.50 8.64
C LEU A 114 -0.68 -3.85 8.18
N TRP A 115 -0.35 -4.75 9.11
CA TRP A 115 0.10 -6.11 8.78
C TRP A 115 -0.98 -6.93 8.09
N VAL A 116 -2.21 -6.91 8.62
CA VAL A 116 -3.36 -7.59 7.99
C VAL A 116 -3.62 -7.03 6.59
N LEU A 117 -3.54 -5.71 6.42
CA LEU A 117 -3.75 -5.08 5.12
C LEU A 117 -2.61 -5.42 4.15
N LEU A 118 -1.36 -5.48 4.62
CA LEU A 118 -0.21 -5.89 3.79
C LEU A 118 -0.36 -7.32 3.27
N GLU A 119 -0.88 -8.24 4.09
CA GLU A 119 -1.19 -9.60 3.69
C GLU A 119 -2.26 -9.63 2.60
N GLN A 120 -3.38 -8.90 2.79
CA GLN A 120 -4.44 -8.79 1.77
C GLN A 120 -3.92 -8.21 0.45
N ILE A 121 -3.07 -7.17 0.52
CA ILE A 121 -2.44 -6.57 -0.67
C ILE A 121 -1.52 -7.58 -1.36
N THR A 122 -0.78 -8.39 -0.60
CA THR A 122 0.09 -9.43 -1.13
C THR A 122 -0.71 -10.48 -1.89
N GLU A 123 -1.77 -11.01 -1.28
CA GLU A 123 -2.67 -11.98 -1.92
C GLU A 123 -3.29 -11.43 -3.20
N GLN A 124 -3.71 -10.16 -3.18
CA GLN A 124 -4.29 -9.51 -4.34
C GLN A 124 -3.28 -9.30 -5.47
N ILE A 125 -2.04 -8.93 -5.15
CA ILE A 125 -0.95 -8.82 -6.14
C ILE A 125 -0.65 -10.21 -6.72
N MET A 126 -0.54 -11.25 -5.90
CA MET A 126 -0.30 -12.62 -6.34
C MET A 126 -1.41 -13.11 -7.28
N THR A 127 -2.67 -12.96 -6.89
CA THR A 127 -3.84 -13.40 -7.67
C THR A 127 -3.93 -12.68 -9.01
N ASN A 128 -3.65 -11.37 -9.04
CA ASN A 128 -3.85 -10.54 -10.23
C ASN A 128 -2.65 -10.39 -11.13
N THR A 129 -1.48 -10.84 -10.69
CA THR A 129 -0.26 -10.76 -11.50
C THR A 129 0.33 -12.12 -11.85
N THR A 130 -0.30 -13.22 -11.38
CA THR A 130 0.02 -14.61 -11.75
C THR A 130 -0.06 -14.87 -13.26
N PHE A 131 -1.00 -14.24 -13.98
CA PHE A 131 -1.13 -14.43 -15.44
C PHE A 131 -0.08 -13.70 -16.30
N ALA A 132 0.83 -12.94 -15.69
CA ALA A 132 1.86 -12.19 -16.41
C ALA A 132 3.21 -12.93 -16.54
N ASP A 133 3.29 -14.21 -16.18
CA ASP A 133 4.50 -15.04 -16.34
C ASP A 133 4.58 -15.78 -17.69
N ASP A 134 3.49 -15.87 -18.45
CA ASP A 134 3.48 -16.50 -19.77
C ASP A 134 3.65 -15.43 -20.87
N ASN A 135 4.91 -15.12 -21.22
CA ASN A 135 5.39 -14.85 -22.59
C ASN A 135 6.87 -14.42 -22.64
#